data_AF-A0A1Q3SMU3-F1
#
_entry.id   AF-A0A1Q3SMU3-F1
#
_cell.length_a   1.000
_cell.length_b   1.000
_cell.length_c   1.000
_cell.angle_alpha   90.00
_cell.angle_beta   90.00
_cell.angle_gamma   90.00
#
_symmetry.space_group_name_H-M   'P 1'
#
loop_
_entity.id
_entity.type
_entity.pdbx_description
1 polymer ?
#
loop_
_entity_poly.entity_id
_entity_poly.type
_entity_poly.pdbx_seq_one_letter_code
_entity_poly.pdbx_strand_id
1 'polypeptide(L)'
;MFKKNKIKKQCKIISGSFFQTLEDDPLSACYMLGGLFLSIKQTMTNDKTLLDNTLKTLKTKLTPRHIKTIWRNIPQISSYQLRLIDEGNQELLLILRQEMLRDLFFLSSIEKPQLFTLGKNENWFREVLIALIRRYLLINRFSDPFMKSSFSFDLLEQSGAEQNYLYVSSFIQKCVSLPLEDIFTLGKNNPQIAKSILKDLTNSPLYFEASSNFVKQHPDLRASIARHWKGYFETFPLSTEQKHFVKTKLDSFKRLYPEFKDADLHARFKRNYQYEKTVSTALFDTACLSIGAPIGAYLIPSIYAHGASIVGLASSIACGSGVTAAALTCCTTAVPMLLPFAAFCGVSYLAERTFKQQAIMLKESDPSSLKKATLK
;
A
#
# COMPACT_ATOMS: atom_id res chain seq x y z
N MET A 1 -23.78 -1.23 28.43
CA MET A 1 -23.68 -2.52 29.15
C MET A 1 -23.91 -3.75 28.25
N PHE A 2 -24.87 -3.71 27.32
CA PHE A 2 -25.18 -4.84 26.40
C PHE A 2 -24.03 -5.29 25.46
N LYS A 3 -23.21 -4.37 24.94
CA LYS A 3 -22.06 -4.73 24.07
C LYS A 3 -20.97 -5.56 24.79
N LYS A 4 -20.73 -5.30 26.07
CA LYS A 4 -19.69 -5.99 26.88
C LYS A 4 -20.01 -7.46 27.12
N ASN A 5 -21.28 -7.80 27.34
CA ASN A 5 -21.74 -9.19 27.47
C ASN A 5 -21.67 -9.95 26.13
N LYS A 6 -21.89 -9.26 25.01
CA LYS A 6 -21.79 -9.84 23.67
C LYS A 6 -20.34 -10.26 23.34
N ILE A 7 -19.35 -9.39 23.61
CA ILE A 7 -17.93 -9.69 23.38
C ILE A 7 -17.45 -10.85 24.24
N LYS A 8 -17.75 -10.84 25.54
CA LYS A 8 -17.38 -11.96 26.43
C LYS A 8 -17.98 -13.29 25.98
N LYS A 9 -19.26 -13.29 25.56
CA LYS A 9 -19.92 -14.49 25.04
C LYS A 9 -19.25 -14.98 23.75
N GLN A 10 -18.92 -14.08 22.83
CA GLN A 10 -18.21 -14.41 21.59
C GLN A 10 -16.83 -15.03 21.89
N CYS A 11 -16.01 -14.41 22.74
CA CYS A 11 -14.71 -14.96 23.12
C CYS A 11 -14.83 -16.35 23.77
N LYS A 12 -15.85 -16.57 24.60
CA LYS A 12 -16.12 -17.88 25.23
C LYS A 12 -16.48 -18.94 24.20
N ILE A 13 -17.36 -18.61 23.24
CA ILE A 13 -17.73 -19.51 22.14
C ILE A 13 -16.49 -19.86 21.33
N ILE A 14 -15.75 -18.86 20.87
CA ILE A 14 -14.53 -19.07 20.08
C ILE A 14 -13.51 -19.93 20.83
N SER A 15 -13.26 -19.64 22.11
CA SER A 15 -12.29 -20.41 22.89
C SER A 15 -12.71 -21.86 23.13
N GLY A 16 -14.02 -22.14 23.17
CA GLY A 16 -14.56 -23.46 23.46
C GLY A 16 -14.81 -24.35 22.25
N SER A 17 -15.17 -23.76 21.09
CA SER A 17 -15.64 -24.55 19.94
C SER A 17 -14.88 -24.33 18.64
N PHE A 18 -13.99 -23.33 18.54
CA PHE A 18 -13.38 -22.96 17.25
C PHE A 18 -12.72 -24.13 16.50
N PHE A 19 -11.94 -24.97 17.18
CA PHE A 19 -11.25 -26.09 16.52
C PHE A 19 -12.20 -27.19 16.08
N GLN A 20 -13.19 -27.53 16.90
CA GLN A 20 -14.26 -28.44 16.52
C GLN A 20 -15.02 -27.90 15.30
N THR A 21 -15.40 -26.62 15.34
CA THR A 21 -16.06 -25.96 14.19
C THR A 21 -15.16 -25.94 12.96
N LEU A 22 -13.85 -25.77 13.09
CA LEU A 22 -12.94 -25.81 11.94
C LEU A 22 -12.85 -27.20 11.29
N GLU A 23 -13.03 -28.26 12.06
CA GLU A 23 -13.07 -29.63 11.56
C GLU A 23 -14.41 -29.97 10.90
N ASP A 24 -15.53 -29.56 11.53
CA ASP A 24 -16.88 -29.90 11.09
C ASP A 24 -17.42 -28.96 10.00
N ASP A 25 -17.21 -27.65 10.15
CA ASP A 25 -17.66 -26.59 9.23
C ASP A 25 -16.62 -25.46 9.14
N PRO A 26 -15.60 -25.61 8.26
CA PRO A 26 -14.52 -24.65 8.10
C PRO A 26 -14.99 -23.23 7.77
N LEU A 27 -16.12 -23.07 7.09
CA LEU A 27 -16.63 -21.75 6.70
C LEU A 27 -17.18 -21.00 7.91
N SER A 28 -17.93 -21.68 8.78
CA SER A 28 -18.35 -21.12 10.07
C SER A 28 -17.16 -20.72 10.95
N ALA A 29 -16.09 -21.53 10.97
CA ALA A 29 -14.86 -21.16 11.66
C ALA A 29 -14.21 -19.90 11.05
N CYS A 30 -14.27 -19.73 9.73
CA CYS A 30 -13.83 -18.49 9.07
C CYS A 30 -14.66 -17.28 9.51
N TYR A 31 -16.00 -17.40 9.60
CA TYR A 31 -16.84 -16.32 10.11
C TYR A 31 -16.56 -16.01 11.59
N MET A 32 -16.31 -17.01 12.41
CA MET A 32 -15.92 -16.82 13.81
C MET A 32 -14.62 -16.01 13.93
N LEU A 33 -13.62 -16.34 13.12
CA LEU A 33 -12.32 -15.66 13.13
C LEU A 33 -12.39 -14.27 12.49
N GLY A 34 -13.11 -14.12 11.37
CA GLY A 34 -13.38 -12.81 10.75
C GLY A 34 -14.14 -11.87 11.70
N GLY A 35 -15.15 -12.40 12.41
CA GLY A 35 -15.89 -11.65 13.44
C GLY A 35 -15.04 -11.26 14.64
N LEU A 36 -14.05 -12.08 15.01
CA LEU A 36 -13.05 -11.74 16.02
C LEU A 36 -12.20 -10.54 15.57
N PHE A 37 -11.68 -10.57 14.33
CA PHE A 37 -10.90 -9.47 13.76
C PHE A 37 -11.72 -8.18 13.62
N LEU A 38 -12.94 -8.26 13.11
CA LEU A 38 -13.85 -7.11 13.03
C LEU A 38 -14.07 -6.48 14.41
N SER A 39 -14.29 -7.32 15.43
CA SER A 39 -14.50 -6.85 16.81
C SER A 39 -13.24 -6.17 17.38
N ILE A 40 -12.05 -6.68 17.07
CA ILE A 40 -10.77 -6.06 17.45
C ILE A 40 -10.63 -4.68 16.81
N LYS A 41 -10.96 -4.54 15.52
CA LYS A 41 -10.90 -3.25 14.80
C LYS A 41 -11.86 -2.22 15.38
N GLN A 42 -13.05 -2.64 15.82
CA GLN A 42 -14.11 -1.74 16.30
C GLN A 42 -14.03 -1.37 17.80
N THR A 43 -13.19 -2.05 18.58
CA THR A 43 -13.18 -1.91 20.06
C THR A 43 -11.94 -1.17 20.58
N MET A 44 -12.15 -0.09 21.36
CA MET A 44 -11.07 0.79 21.86
C MET A 44 -10.65 0.53 23.33
N THR A 45 -11.41 -0.26 24.11
CA THR A 45 -11.28 -0.35 25.60
C THR A 45 -10.86 -1.75 26.08
N ASN A 46 -10.93 -2.05 27.39
CA ASN A 46 -10.59 -3.34 28.03
C ASN A 46 -11.13 -4.61 27.32
N ASP A 47 -12.21 -4.49 26.57
CA ASP A 47 -12.76 -5.58 25.76
C ASP A 47 -11.82 -5.97 24.59
N LYS A 48 -11.00 -5.02 24.10
CA LYS A 48 -9.93 -5.25 23.13
C LYS A 48 -8.86 -6.20 23.68
N THR A 49 -8.44 -6.01 24.93
CA THR A 49 -7.46 -6.91 25.58
C THR A 49 -7.98 -8.35 25.65
N LEU A 50 -9.28 -8.55 25.92
CA LEU A 50 -9.89 -9.88 25.92
C LEU A 50 -9.89 -10.50 24.51
N LEU A 51 -10.25 -9.72 23.49
CA LEU A 51 -10.25 -10.15 22.10
C LEU A 51 -8.83 -10.50 21.61
N ASP A 52 -7.84 -9.67 21.91
CA ASP A 52 -6.43 -9.88 21.57
C ASP A 52 -5.87 -11.13 22.25
N ASN A 53 -6.19 -11.33 23.54
CA ASN A 53 -5.80 -12.54 24.27
C ASN A 53 -6.45 -13.78 23.66
N THR A 54 -7.73 -13.71 23.29
CA THR A 54 -8.44 -14.81 22.62
C THR A 54 -7.75 -15.16 21.30
N LEU A 55 -7.45 -14.16 20.46
CA LEU A 55 -6.72 -14.35 19.20
C LEU A 55 -5.33 -14.96 19.43
N LYS A 56 -4.59 -14.49 20.44
CA LYS A 56 -3.28 -15.01 20.79
C LYS A 56 -3.36 -16.49 21.18
N THR A 57 -4.32 -16.87 22.03
CA THR A 57 -4.55 -18.27 22.42
C THR A 57 -4.96 -19.16 21.25
N LEU A 58 -5.74 -18.65 20.29
CA LEU A 58 -6.03 -19.40 19.08
C LEU A 58 -4.77 -19.62 18.25
N LYS A 59 -3.97 -18.57 18.02
CA LYS A 59 -2.73 -18.65 17.24
C LYS A 59 -1.73 -19.65 17.81
N THR A 60 -1.60 -19.77 19.14
CA THR A 60 -0.70 -20.78 19.74
C THR A 60 -1.14 -22.22 19.50
N LYS A 61 -2.42 -22.45 19.19
CA LYS A 61 -2.99 -23.78 18.91
C LYS A 61 -3.19 -24.05 17.41
N LEU A 62 -3.14 -23.02 16.56
CA LEU A 62 -3.28 -23.16 15.12
C LEU A 62 -2.07 -23.87 14.52
N THR A 63 -2.32 -24.92 13.76
CA THR A 63 -1.30 -25.64 13.00
C THR A 63 -1.25 -25.11 11.56
N PRO A 64 -0.15 -25.36 10.81
CA PRO A 64 -0.10 -25.03 9.39
C PRO A 64 -1.25 -25.67 8.59
N ARG A 65 -1.71 -26.86 8.98
CA ARG A 65 -2.88 -27.52 8.37
C ARG A 65 -4.15 -26.70 8.58
N HIS A 66 -4.40 -26.23 9.80
CA HIS A 66 -5.56 -25.37 10.11
C HIS A 66 -5.52 -24.07 9.28
N ILE A 67 -4.36 -23.42 9.19
CA ILE A 67 -4.21 -22.18 8.41
C ILE A 67 -4.47 -22.41 6.93
N LYS A 68 -3.98 -23.52 6.36
CA LYS A 68 -4.26 -23.90 4.97
C LYS A 68 -5.75 -24.18 4.75
N THR A 69 -6.42 -24.83 5.69
CA THR A 69 -7.87 -25.06 5.62
C THR A 69 -8.62 -23.73 5.62
N ILE A 70 -8.34 -22.83 6.56
CA ILE A 70 -8.94 -21.49 6.62
C ILE A 70 -8.68 -20.75 5.31
N TRP A 71 -7.43 -20.66 4.88
CA TRP A 71 -7.06 -19.93 3.66
C TRP A 71 -7.72 -20.48 2.41
N ARG A 72 -7.93 -21.80 2.28
CA ARG A 72 -8.57 -22.38 1.08
C ARG A 72 -10.08 -22.14 1.04
N ASN A 73 -10.74 -22.01 2.19
CA ASN A 73 -12.18 -21.79 2.27
C ASN A 73 -12.59 -20.33 2.04
N ILE A 74 -11.69 -19.36 2.23
CA ILE A 74 -11.96 -17.94 1.96
C ILE A 74 -12.07 -17.62 0.44
N PRO A 75 -11.21 -18.12 -0.48
CA PRO A 75 -11.21 -17.83 -1.91
C PRO A 75 -11.96 -18.83 -2.79
N GLN A 76 -12.48 -19.94 -2.27
CA GLN A 76 -13.21 -20.93 -3.07
C GLN A 76 -14.69 -20.60 -3.30
N ILE A 77 -15.18 -19.51 -2.71
CA ILE A 77 -16.54 -19.05 -2.95
C ILE A 77 -16.55 -18.41 -4.34
N SER A 78 -17.15 -19.12 -5.30
CA SER A 78 -17.37 -18.59 -6.65
C SER A 78 -18.08 -17.23 -6.57
N SER A 79 -17.91 -16.37 -7.56
CA SER A 79 -18.64 -15.10 -7.64
C SER A 79 -20.16 -15.27 -7.54
N TYR A 80 -20.68 -16.43 -7.98
CA TYR A 80 -22.07 -16.83 -7.78
C TYR A 80 -22.40 -17.12 -6.31
N GLN A 81 -21.60 -17.95 -5.63
CA GLN A 81 -21.81 -18.25 -4.21
C GLN A 81 -21.59 -17.02 -3.31
N LEU A 82 -20.69 -16.11 -3.68
CA LEU A 82 -20.48 -14.85 -2.95
C LEU A 82 -21.77 -14.02 -2.95
N ARG A 83 -22.49 -13.95 -4.07
CA ARG A 83 -23.78 -13.25 -4.16
C ARG A 83 -24.89 -13.86 -3.30
N LEU A 84 -24.74 -15.11 -2.89
CA LEU A 84 -25.69 -15.81 -2.01
C LEU A 84 -25.37 -15.63 -0.52
N ILE A 85 -24.19 -15.09 -0.20
CA ILE A 85 -23.78 -14.79 1.17
C ILE A 85 -24.20 -13.35 1.48
N ASP A 86 -24.73 -13.13 2.68
CA ASP A 86 -25.06 -11.78 3.14
C ASP A 86 -23.83 -10.86 3.18
N GLU A 87 -24.06 -9.57 2.94
CA GLU A 87 -23.00 -8.56 2.88
C GLU A 87 -22.12 -8.55 4.15
N GLY A 88 -22.71 -8.81 5.32
CA GLY A 88 -21.98 -8.90 6.58
C GLY A 88 -20.98 -10.05 6.59
N ASN A 89 -21.39 -11.24 6.18
CA ASN A 89 -20.50 -12.40 6.08
C ASN A 89 -19.44 -12.23 4.99
N GLN A 90 -19.75 -11.55 3.88
CA GLN A 90 -18.73 -11.18 2.89
C GLN A 90 -17.66 -10.26 3.49
N GLU A 91 -18.07 -9.25 4.28
CA GLU A 91 -17.16 -8.35 4.99
C GLU A 91 -16.25 -9.12 5.96
N LEU A 92 -16.80 -10.08 6.72
CA LEU A 92 -16.01 -10.90 7.64
C LEU A 92 -14.93 -11.71 6.92
N LEU A 93 -15.25 -12.30 5.77
CA LEU A 93 -14.29 -13.06 4.97
C LEU A 93 -13.24 -12.18 4.33
N LEU A 94 -13.62 -10.99 3.88
CA LEU A 94 -12.70 -9.99 3.34
C LEU A 94 -11.68 -9.57 4.40
N ILE A 95 -12.16 -9.20 5.60
CA ILE A 95 -11.31 -8.84 6.74
C ILE A 95 -10.39 -9.99 7.10
N LEU A 96 -10.90 -11.22 7.21
CA LEU A 96 -10.06 -12.37 7.52
C LEU A 96 -8.95 -12.56 6.48
N ARG A 97 -9.26 -12.44 5.18
CA ARG A 97 -8.27 -12.56 4.12
C ARG A 97 -7.17 -11.52 4.25
N GLN A 98 -7.56 -10.26 4.47
CA GLN A 98 -6.63 -9.15 4.68
C GLN A 98 -5.73 -9.43 5.88
N GLU A 99 -6.30 -9.78 7.03
CA GLU A 99 -5.54 -10.06 8.25
C GLU A 99 -4.59 -11.26 8.08
N MET A 100 -4.99 -12.28 7.31
CA MET A 100 -4.10 -13.39 6.97
C MET A 100 -2.92 -12.99 6.06
N LEU A 101 -3.11 -12.01 5.16
CA LEU A 101 -2.02 -11.44 4.35
C LEU A 101 -1.13 -10.47 5.16
N ARG A 102 -1.68 -9.85 6.20
CA ARG A 102 -0.98 -8.87 7.05
C ARG A 102 -0.18 -9.53 8.17
N ASP A 103 -0.49 -10.75 8.58
CA ASP A 103 0.20 -11.42 9.69
C ASP A 103 1.25 -12.43 9.20
N LEU A 104 2.50 -12.28 9.65
CA LEU A 104 3.60 -13.20 9.33
C LEU A 104 3.33 -14.63 9.80
N PHE A 105 2.59 -14.83 10.90
CA PHE A 105 2.19 -16.14 11.39
C PHE A 105 1.37 -16.87 10.32
N PHE A 106 0.36 -16.22 9.75
CA PHE A 106 -0.48 -16.80 8.70
C PHE A 106 0.31 -16.94 7.39
N LEU A 107 1.02 -15.90 6.97
CA LEU A 107 1.82 -15.90 5.72
C LEU A 107 2.84 -17.03 5.64
N SER A 108 3.42 -17.43 6.78
CA SER A 108 4.39 -18.54 6.84
C SER A 108 3.81 -19.87 6.33
N SER A 109 2.49 -20.07 6.48
CA SER A 109 1.79 -21.31 6.17
C SER A 109 1.03 -21.30 4.86
N ILE A 110 0.78 -20.13 4.27
CA ILE A 110 0.10 -19.98 2.98
C ILE A 110 1.07 -20.37 1.83
N GLU A 111 0.57 -21.08 0.83
CA GLU A 111 1.38 -21.53 -0.31
C GLU A 111 1.57 -20.40 -1.33
N LYS A 112 2.80 -20.20 -1.84
CA LYS A 112 3.09 -19.15 -2.84
C LYS A 112 2.15 -19.17 -4.06
N PRO A 113 1.82 -20.33 -4.66
CA PRO A 113 0.87 -20.39 -5.79
C PRO A 113 -0.51 -19.79 -5.50
N GLN A 114 -0.98 -19.91 -4.25
CA GLN A 114 -2.27 -19.35 -3.84
C GLN A 114 -2.20 -17.83 -3.73
N LEU A 115 -1.08 -17.29 -3.23
CA LEU A 115 -0.82 -15.85 -3.23
C LEU A 115 -0.79 -15.29 -4.66
N PHE A 116 -0.09 -15.95 -5.59
CA PHE A 116 -0.06 -15.54 -6.99
C PHE A 116 -1.44 -15.58 -7.65
N THR A 117 -2.26 -16.59 -7.32
CA THR A 117 -3.62 -16.68 -7.86
C THR A 117 -4.46 -15.49 -7.43
N LEU A 118 -4.39 -15.09 -6.15
CA LEU A 118 -5.06 -13.90 -5.63
C LEU A 118 -4.50 -12.61 -6.25
N GLY A 119 -3.17 -12.52 -6.37
CA GLY A 119 -2.47 -11.33 -6.84
C GLY A 119 -2.65 -11.02 -8.33
N LYS A 120 -3.29 -11.91 -9.10
CA LYS A 120 -3.75 -11.62 -10.48
C LYS A 120 -4.91 -10.62 -10.52
N ASN A 121 -5.58 -10.39 -9.40
CA ASN A 121 -6.63 -9.40 -9.27
C ASN A 121 -6.02 -8.03 -8.93
N GLU A 122 -6.35 -6.99 -9.69
CA GLU A 122 -5.85 -5.63 -9.48
C GLU A 122 -6.23 -5.04 -8.11
N ASN A 123 -7.31 -5.52 -7.49
CA ASN A 123 -7.71 -5.09 -6.15
C ASN A 123 -6.86 -5.72 -5.04
N TRP A 124 -6.05 -6.74 -5.35
CA TRP A 124 -5.29 -7.51 -4.36
C TRP A 124 -3.79 -7.56 -4.66
N PHE A 125 -3.35 -7.11 -5.84
CA PHE A 125 -1.96 -7.32 -6.25
C PHE A 125 -0.98 -6.64 -5.29
N ARG A 126 -1.34 -5.48 -4.70
CA ARG A 126 -0.45 -4.76 -3.77
C ARG A 126 -0.31 -5.48 -2.44
N GLU A 127 -1.41 -5.93 -1.87
CA GLU A 127 -1.43 -6.72 -0.63
C GLU A 127 -0.62 -8.01 -0.83
N VAL A 128 -0.77 -8.64 -1.99
CA VAL A 128 0.01 -9.83 -2.36
C VAL A 128 1.49 -9.49 -2.59
N LEU A 129 1.81 -8.39 -3.26
CA LEU A 129 3.19 -7.93 -3.46
C LEU A 129 3.87 -7.71 -2.10
N ILE A 130 3.22 -7.00 -1.19
CA ILE A 130 3.71 -6.76 0.17
C ILE A 130 3.84 -8.08 0.93
N ALA A 131 2.86 -8.97 0.86
CA ALA A 131 2.94 -10.29 1.48
C ALA A 131 4.14 -11.11 0.99
N LEU A 132 4.41 -11.11 -0.32
CA LEU A 132 5.56 -11.80 -0.92
C LEU A 132 6.88 -11.18 -0.45
N ILE A 133 6.99 -9.86 -0.44
CA ILE A 133 8.17 -9.13 0.07
C ILE A 133 8.39 -9.48 1.55
N ARG A 134 7.38 -9.34 2.39
CA ARG A 134 7.48 -9.60 3.83
C ARG A 134 7.86 -11.04 4.13
N ARG A 135 7.29 -12.01 3.40
CA ARG A 135 7.67 -13.42 3.50
C ARG A 135 9.13 -13.64 3.12
N TYR A 136 9.60 -13.00 2.06
CA TYR A 136 11.01 -13.07 1.65
C TYR A 136 11.93 -12.47 2.70
N LEU A 137 11.60 -11.30 3.26
CA LEU A 137 12.36 -10.66 4.33
C LEU A 137 12.43 -11.54 5.57
N LEU A 138 11.31 -12.18 5.96
CA LEU A 138 11.26 -13.12 7.08
C LEU A 138 12.20 -14.32 6.88
N ILE A 139 12.12 -14.98 5.72
CA ILE A 139 12.94 -16.17 5.41
C ILE A 139 14.44 -15.82 5.45
N ASN A 140 14.80 -14.66 4.92
CA ASN A 140 16.19 -14.19 4.85
C ASN A 140 16.63 -13.41 6.10
N ARG A 141 15.78 -13.32 7.14
CA ARG A 141 16.06 -12.59 8.39
C ARG A 141 16.43 -11.11 8.19
N PHE A 142 15.86 -10.48 7.17
CA PHE A 142 16.00 -9.05 6.94
C PHE A 142 14.98 -8.25 7.75
N SER A 143 15.28 -6.96 8.00
CA SER A 143 14.32 -6.05 8.63
C SER A 143 13.10 -5.88 7.74
N ASP A 144 11.90 -5.99 8.31
CA ASP A 144 10.62 -5.78 7.62
C ASP A 144 10.15 -4.32 7.81
N PRO A 145 10.23 -3.46 6.77
CA PRO A 145 9.76 -2.08 6.87
C PRO A 145 8.24 -1.96 7.06
N PHE A 146 7.48 -3.01 6.71
CA PHE A 146 6.02 -3.07 6.81
C PHE A 146 5.52 -3.54 8.18
N MET A 147 6.42 -4.02 9.05
CA MET A 147 6.09 -4.34 10.44
C MET A 147 6.07 -3.11 11.36
N LYS A 148 6.65 -1.99 10.95
CA LYS A 148 6.72 -0.78 11.78
C LYS A 148 5.32 -0.17 11.92
N SER A 149 5.04 0.44 13.08
CA SER A 149 3.80 1.19 13.35
C SER A 149 3.52 2.34 12.38
N SER A 150 4.48 2.69 11.53
CA SER A 150 4.34 3.68 10.46
C SER A 150 3.70 3.14 9.17
N PHE A 151 3.67 1.81 8.99
CA PHE A 151 2.95 1.18 7.87
C PHE A 151 1.52 0.82 8.31
N SER A 152 0.53 1.30 7.57
CA SER A 152 -0.89 1.04 7.78
C SER A 152 -1.47 0.46 6.49
N PHE A 153 -1.94 -0.79 6.58
CA PHE A 153 -2.68 -1.40 5.49
C PHE A 153 -4.04 -0.73 5.26
N ASP A 154 -4.61 -0.09 6.27
CA ASP A 154 -5.88 0.62 6.11
C ASP A 154 -5.72 1.85 5.19
N LEU A 155 -4.52 2.44 5.12
CA LEU A 155 -4.21 3.51 4.15
C LEU A 155 -4.13 3.00 2.71
N LEU A 156 -3.73 1.73 2.49
CA LEU A 156 -3.78 1.11 1.17
C LEU A 156 -5.21 0.93 0.67
N GLU A 157 -6.11 0.63 1.60
CA GLU A 157 -7.52 0.35 1.28
C GLU A 157 -8.32 1.63 1.04
N GLN A 158 -7.95 2.73 1.71
CA GLN A 158 -8.66 4.00 1.64
C GLN A 158 -8.21 4.91 0.48
N SER A 159 -6.97 4.79 0.02
CA SER A 159 -6.46 5.68 -1.03
C SER A 159 -6.71 5.12 -2.42
N GLY A 160 -6.93 5.99 -3.40
CA GLY A 160 -7.05 5.59 -4.80
C GLY A 160 -5.78 4.87 -5.28
N ALA A 161 -5.94 3.95 -6.24
CA ALA A 161 -4.83 3.15 -6.76
C ALA A 161 -3.65 4.00 -7.26
N GLU A 162 -3.89 5.24 -7.69
CA GLU A 162 -2.83 6.16 -8.12
C GLU A 162 -2.03 6.83 -6.99
N GLN A 163 -2.53 6.86 -5.75
CA GLN A 163 -1.79 7.45 -4.63
C GLN A 163 -1.06 6.40 -3.80
N ASN A 164 -1.58 5.16 -3.80
CA ASN A 164 -1.02 4.05 -3.04
C ASN A 164 0.44 3.72 -3.40
N TYR A 165 0.85 3.91 -4.66
CA TYR A 165 2.23 3.58 -5.04
C TYR A 165 3.27 4.47 -4.34
N LEU A 166 2.94 5.73 -4.03
CA LEU A 166 3.85 6.61 -3.30
C LEU A 166 4.05 6.15 -1.88
N TYR A 167 2.95 5.75 -1.26
CA TYR A 167 2.97 5.18 0.05
C TYR A 167 3.82 3.90 0.06
N VAL A 168 3.49 2.91 -0.78
CA VAL A 168 4.17 1.62 -0.86
C VAL A 168 5.64 1.74 -1.24
N SER A 169 5.98 2.53 -2.26
CA SER A 169 7.35 2.70 -2.73
C SER A 169 8.27 3.23 -1.63
N SER A 170 7.75 4.07 -0.73
CA SER A 170 8.51 4.61 0.40
C SER A 170 8.95 3.56 1.43
N PHE A 171 8.28 2.40 1.47
CA PHE A 171 8.63 1.25 2.30
C PHE A 171 9.43 0.21 1.52
N ILE A 172 9.09 -0.02 0.26
CA ILE A 172 9.86 -0.92 -0.62
C ILE A 172 11.31 -0.45 -0.73
N GLN A 173 11.56 0.85 -0.91
CA GLN A 173 12.93 1.38 -0.99
C GLN A 173 13.77 1.14 0.29
N LYS A 174 13.13 0.87 1.44
CA LYS A 174 13.80 0.55 2.70
C LYS A 174 14.16 -0.94 2.83
N CYS A 175 13.68 -1.77 1.91
CA CYS A 175 14.01 -3.19 1.89
C CYS A 175 15.45 -3.36 1.37
N VAL A 176 16.26 -4.12 2.11
CA VAL A 176 17.65 -4.42 1.72
C VAL A 176 17.70 -5.25 0.43
N SER A 177 16.70 -6.13 0.24
CA SER A 177 16.59 -7.00 -0.91
C SER A 177 15.12 -7.31 -1.17
N LEU A 178 14.78 -7.72 -2.40
CA LEU A 178 13.41 -8.04 -2.82
C LEU A 178 13.36 -9.38 -3.55
N PRO A 179 12.21 -10.09 -3.48
CA PRO A 179 12.03 -11.36 -4.19
C PRO A 179 11.73 -11.13 -5.68
N LEU A 180 12.75 -10.81 -6.48
CA LEU A 180 12.58 -10.44 -7.89
C LEU A 180 11.81 -11.47 -8.72
N GLU A 181 12.09 -12.77 -8.57
CA GLU A 181 11.36 -13.82 -9.28
C GLU A 181 9.87 -13.86 -8.93
N ASP A 182 9.52 -13.62 -7.66
CA ASP A 182 8.13 -13.55 -7.24
C ASP A 182 7.46 -12.29 -7.81
N ILE A 183 8.18 -11.16 -7.84
CA ILE A 183 7.70 -9.89 -8.45
C ILE A 183 7.45 -10.07 -9.95
N PHE A 184 8.36 -10.73 -10.67
CA PHE A 184 8.20 -10.99 -12.11
C PHE A 184 7.01 -11.90 -12.36
N THR A 185 6.86 -12.94 -11.54
CA THR A 185 5.74 -13.88 -11.63
C THR A 185 4.40 -13.18 -11.45
N LEU A 186 4.32 -12.22 -10.53
CA LEU A 186 3.10 -11.44 -10.26
C LEU A 186 2.71 -10.57 -11.47
N GLY A 187 3.67 -9.89 -12.10
CA GLY A 187 3.44 -9.04 -13.27
C GLY A 187 3.36 -9.79 -14.61
N LYS A 188 3.70 -11.08 -14.66
CA LYS A 188 4.01 -11.80 -15.91
C LYS A 188 2.91 -11.74 -16.98
N ASN A 189 1.66 -11.92 -16.57
CA ASN A 189 0.54 -12.09 -17.51
C ASN A 189 -0.41 -10.89 -17.56
N ASN A 190 -0.14 -9.82 -16.80
CA ASN A 190 -1.00 -8.63 -16.76
C ASN A 190 -0.14 -7.36 -16.86
N PRO A 191 -0.20 -6.62 -17.98
CA PRO A 191 0.59 -5.41 -18.19
C PRO A 191 0.21 -4.27 -17.24
N GLN A 192 -1.05 -4.18 -16.76
CA GLN A 192 -1.47 -3.17 -15.79
C GLN A 192 -0.88 -3.44 -14.41
N ILE A 193 -0.83 -4.71 -14.00
CA ILE A 193 -0.15 -5.12 -12.76
C ILE A 193 1.35 -4.86 -12.90
N ALA A 194 1.98 -5.25 -14.02
CA ALA A 194 3.40 -4.97 -14.25
C ALA A 194 3.71 -3.46 -14.21
N LYS A 195 2.87 -2.63 -14.84
CA LYS A 195 2.97 -1.16 -14.78
C LYS A 195 2.84 -0.65 -13.34
N SER A 196 1.91 -1.18 -12.56
CA SER A 196 1.70 -0.77 -11.18
C SER A 196 2.84 -1.21 -10.25
N ILE A 197 3.39 -2.41 -10.46
CA ILE A 197 4.61 -2.87 -9.79
C ILE A 197 5.78 -1.93 -10.11
N LEU A 198 5.94 -1.51 -11.36
CA LEU A 198 6.99 -0.56 -11.74
C LEU A 198 6.83 0.79 -11.02
N LYS A 199 5.59 1.27 -10.86
CA LYS A 199 5.31 2.45 -10.03
C LYS A 199 5.75 2.22 -8.58
N ASP A 200 5.36 1.10 -7.99
CA ASP A 200 5.71 0.74 -6.60
C ASP A 200 7.23 0.58 -6.40
N LEU A 201 7.98 0.24 -7.47
CA LEU A 201 9.44 0.07 -7.46
C LEU A 201 10.24 1.34 -7.83
N THR A 202 9.61 2.46 -8.19
CA THR A 202 10.27 3.63 -8.84
C THR A 202 11.55 4.13 -8.14
N ASN A 203 11.65 4.00 -6.82
CA ASN A 203 12.81 4.45 -6.02
C ASN A 203 13.64 3.29 -5.44
N SER A 204 13.36 2.05 -5.87
CA SER A 204 14.11 0.87 -5.44
C SER A 204 15.42 0.74 -6.23
N PRO A 205 16.52 0.27 -5.60
CA PRO A 205 17.74 -0.08 -6.32
C PRO A 205 17.50 -1.11 -7.44
N LEU A 206 16.46 -1.94 -7.32
CA LEU A 206 16.15 -3.00 -8.27
C LEU A 206 15.18 -2.59 -9.38
N TYR A 207 14.80 -1.30 -9.47
CA TYR A 207 13.89 -0.81 -10.51
C TYR A 207 14.36 -1.18 -11.93
N PHE A 208 15.63 -0.95 -12.24
CA PHE A 208 16.20 -1.21 -13.58
C PHE A 208 16.18 -2.69 -13.93
N GLU A 209 16.39 -3.56 -12.94
CA GLU A 209 16.33 -5.01 -13.14
C GLU A 209 14.89 -5.48 -13.40
N ALA A 210 13.94 -5.00 -12.61
CA ALA A 210 12.53 -5.34 -12.81
C ALA A 210 11.97 -4.82 -14.13
N SER A 211 12.26 -3.55 -14.46
CA SER A 211 11.85 -2.97 -15.75
C SER A 211 12.50 -3.67 -16.95
N SER A 212 13.75 -4.10 -16.83
CA SER A 212 14.42 -4.90 -17.87
C SER A 212 13.70 -6.24 -18.11
N ASN A 213 13.20 -6.88 -17.05
CA ASN A 213 12.45 -8.12 -17.18
C ASN A 213 11.10 -7.87 -17.88
N PHE A 214 10.36 -6.85 -17.46
CA PHE A 214 9.05 -6.53 -18.04
C PHE A 214 9.11 -6.03 -19.49
N VAL A 215 10.21 -5.44 -19.94
CA VAL A 215 10.42 -5.11 -21.38
C VAL A 215 10.32 -6.34 -22.27
N LYS A 216 10.80 -7.50 -21.80
CA LYS A 216 10.74 -8.76 -22.54
C LYS A 216 9.32 -9.33 -22.56
N GLN A 217 8.62 -9.21 -21.44
CA GLN A 217 7.31 -9.82 -21.23
C GLN A 217 6.16 -8.99 -21.81
N HIS A 218 6.29 -7.66 -21.79
CA HIS A 218 5.21 -6.71 -22.12
C HIS A 218 5.69 -5.68 -23.15
N PRO A 219 5.55 -5.98 -24.46
CA PRO A 219 5.94 -5.05 -25.53
C PRO A 219 5.33 -3.66 -25.39
N ASP A 220 4.06 -3.58 -24.95
CA ASP A 220 3.32 -2.32 -24.80
C ASP A 220 3.90 -1.39 -23.72
N LEU A 221 4.70 -1.93 -22.78
CA LEU A 221 5.35 -1.14 -21.74
C LEU A 221 6.74 -0.62 -22.16
N ARG A 222 7.29 -1.04 -23.29
CA ARG A 222 8.67 -0.70 -23.67
C ARG A 222 8.88 0.80 -23.81
N ALA A 223 7.98 1.49 -24.48
CA ALA A 223 8.07 2.93 -24.69
C ALA A 223 8.00 3.71 -23.37
N SER A 224 7.12 3.31 -22.45
CA SER A 224 7.00 3.98 -21.15
C SER A 224 8.20 3.72 -20.26
N ILE A 225 8.72 2.48 -20.24
CA ILE A 225 9.93 2.10 -19.52
C ILE A 225 11.15 2.86 -20.08
N ALA A 226 11.35 2.88 -21.40
CA ALA A 226 12.47 3.57 -22.01
C ALA A 226 12.45 5.07 -21.72
N ARG A 227 11.27 5.70 -21.78
CA ARG A 227 11.09 7.11 -21.39
C ARG A 227 11.43 7.35 -19.92
N HIS A 228 11.03 6.44 -19.03
CA HIS A 228 11.36 6.54 -17.61
C HIS A 228 12.87 6.39 -17.36
N TRP A 229 13.53 5.44 -18.01
CA TRP A 229 14.99 5.29 -17.92
C TRP A 229 15.71 6.56 -18.35
N LYS A 230 15.34 7.12 -19.51
CA LYS A 230 15.87 8.39 -20.01
C LYS A 230 15.66 9.51 -19.00
N GLY A 231 14.42 9.69 -18.53
CA GLY A 231 14.09 10.72 -17.53
C GLY A 231 14.88 10.54 -16.23
N TYR A 232 15.07 9.30 -15.78
CA TYR A 232 15.86 9.00 -14.58
C TYR A 232 17.33 9.37 -14.75
N PHE A 233 17.97 8.98 -15.86
CA PHE A 233 19.38 9.30 -16.13
C PHE A 233 19.64 10.81 -16.25
N GLU A 234 18.67 11.55 -16.80
CA GLU A 234 18.75 13.01 -16.93
C GLU A 234 18.52 13.76 -15.59
N THR A 235 17.97 13.10 -14.57
CA THR A 235 17.45 13.76 -13.35
C THR A 235 18.14 13.31 -12.07
N PHE A 236 18.43 12.01 -11.91
CA PHE A 236 18.87 11.43 -10.65
C PHE A 236 20.23 10.73 -10.74
N PRO A 237 21.09 10.85 -9.73
CA PRO A 237 22.32 10.09 -9.68
C PRO A 237 22.02 8.60 -9.47
N LEU A 238 22.64 7.74 -10.29
CA LEU A 238 22.55 6.29 -10.12
C LEU A 238 23.41 5.84 -8.95
N SER A 239 22.90 4.88 -8.17
CA SER A 239 23.73 4.14 -7.22
C SER A 239 24.81 3.32 -7.95
N THR A 240 25.84 2.88 -7.22
CA THR A 240 26.91 2.03 -7.77
C THR A 240 26.34 0.76 -8.41
N GLU A 241 25.38 0.11 -7.74
CA GLU A 241 24.70 -1.10 -8.22
C GLU A 241 23.88 -0.84 -9.49
N GLN A 242 23.08 0.22 -9.48
CA GLN A 242 22.27 0.61 -10.64
C GLN A 242 23.15 0.95 -11.84
N LYS A 243 24.25 1.69 -11.62
CA LYS A 243 25.21 2.04 -12.66
C LYS A 243 25.87 0.80 -13.25
N HIS A 244 26.26 -0.15 -12.42
CA HIS A 244 26.81 -1.43 -12.88
C HIS A 244 25.79 -2.18 -13.74
N PHE A 245 24.57 -2.36 -13.24
CA PHE A 245 23.49 -3.04 -13.97
C PHE A 245 23.21 -2.36 -15.33
N VAL A 246 22.93 -1.06 -15.33
CA VAL A 246 22.58 -0.31 -16.55
C VAL A 246 23.73 -0.34 -17.56
N LYS A 247 24.99 -0.19 -17.12
CA LYS A 247 26.15 -0.26 -18.03
C LYS A 247 26.25 -1.61 -18.72
N THR A 248 25.87 -2.70 -18.06
CA THR A 248 25.90 -4.05 -18.68
C THR A 248 24.71 -4.34 -19.59
N LYS A 249 23.55 -3.70 -19.35
CA LYS A 249 22.30 -4.03 -20.08
C LYS A 249 21.93 -3.03 -21.18
N LEU A 250 22.21 -1.75 -20.99
CA LEU A 250 21.66 -0.68 -21.83
C LEU A 250 22.01 -0.85 -23.32
N ASP A 251 23.25 -1.19 -23.64
CA ASP A 251 23.68 -1.39 -25.04
C ASP A 251 22.93 -2.54 -25.71
N SER A 252 22.71 -3.64 -24.98
CA SER A 252 21.91 -4.76 -25.47
C SER A 252 20.45 -4.35 -25.69
N PHE A 253 19.89 -3.52 -24.80
CA PHE A 253 18.52 -3.02 -24.94
C PHE A 253 18.38 -2.09 -26.14
N LYS A 254 19.35 -1.20 -26.38
CA LYS A 254 19.37 -0.32 -27.56
C LYS A 254 19.39 -1.09 -28.89
N ARG A 255 20.08 -2.23 -28.92
CA ARG A 255 20.14 -3.10 -30.11
C ARG A 255 18.84 -3.87 -30.34
N LEU A 256 18.21 -4.35 -29.27
CA LEU A 256 17.01 -5.21 -29.34
C LEU A 256 15.71 -4.41 -29.41
N TYR A 257 15.66 -3.23 -28.79
CA TYR A 257 14.44 -2.46 -28.57
C TYR A 257 14.67 -1.00 -29.02
N PRO A 258 14.11 -0.59 -30.18
CA PRO A 258 14.29 0.75 -30.74
C PRO A 258 13.92 1.89 -29.78
N GLU A 259 13.00 1.66 -28.85
CA GLU A 259 12.51 2.64 -27.88
C GLU A 259 13.62 3.12 -26.93
N PHE A 260 14.66 2.32 -26.72
CA PHE A 260 15.77 2.63 -25.79
C PHE A 260 16.91 3.43 -26.43
N LYS A 261 16.87 3.69 -27.75
CA LYS A 261 17.95 4.38 -28.48
C LYS A 261 18.39 5.69 -27.82
N ASP A 262 17.42 6.46 -27.34
CA ASP A 262 17.64 7.80 -26.75
C ASP A 262 17.97 7.78 -25.25
N ALA A 263 17.97 6.61 -24.60
CA ALA A 263 18.34 6.52 -23.19
C ALA A 263 19.87 6.57 -23.07
N ASP A 264 20.42 7.70 -22.62
CA ASP A 264 21.86 7.89 -22.50
C ASP A 264 22.29 7.94 -21.03
N LEU A 265 23.20 7.03 -20.65
CA LEU A 265 23.80 6.95 -19.31
C LEU A 265 24.69 8.16 -19.02
N HIS A 266 25.19 8.83 -20.06
CA HIS A 266 26.04 10.01 -19.98
C HIS A 266 25.29 11.31 -20.23
N ALA A 267 23.95 11.26 -20.31
CA ALA A 267 23.13 12.44 -20.47
C ALA A 267 23.48 13.46 -19.38
N ARG A 268 23.70 14.72 -19.79
CA ARG A 268 23.93 15.81 -18.83
C ARG A 268 22.71 15.95 -17.92
N PHE A 269 22.96 15.98 -16.61
CA PHE A 269 21.93 16.35 -15.64
C PHE A 269 21.29 17.68 -16.04
N LYS A 270 19.97 17.69 -16.24
CA LYS A 270 19.23 18.93 -16.49
C LYS A 270 19.26 19.77 -15.22
N ARG A 271 20.06 20.86 -15.22
CA ARG A 271 20.21 21.81 -14.10
C ARG A 271 18.91 22.47 -13.61
N ASN A 272 17.80 22.31 -14.33
CA ASN A 272 16.51 22.89 -13.97
C ASN A 272 15.80 22.13 -12.83
N TYR A 273 16.29 20.95 -12.45
CA TYR A 273 15.91 20.31 -11.19
C TYR A 273 16.93 20.71 -10.12
N GLN A 274 16.96 22.00 -9.77
CA GLN A 274 17.54 22.40 -8.50
C GLN A 274 16.82 21.61 -7.40
N TYR A 275 17.60 21.12 -6.46
CA TYR A 275 17.28 20.20 -5.36
C TYR A 275 16.22 20.77 -4.39
N GLU A 276 15.05 21.17 -4.86
CA GLU A 276 13.86 21.09 -4.03
C GLU A 276 13.50 19.61 -3.93
N LYS A 277 13.17 19.18 -2.71
CA LYS A 277 12.92 17.79 -2.34
C LYS A 277 11.55 17.34 -2.88
N THR A 278 11.26 17.61 -4.15
CA THR A 278 10.02 17.26 -4.83
C THR A 278 10.13 15.83 -5.32
N VAL A 279 9.29 15.01 -4.69
CA VAL A 279 9.17 13.57 -4.86
C VAL A 279 9.07 13.19 -6.34
N SER A 280 9.85 12.18 -6.73
CA SER A 280 9.89 11.32 -7.94
C SER A 280 8.57 11.02 -8.71
N THR A 281 7.43 11.50 -8.22
CA THR A 281 6.05 11.36 -8.73
C THR A 281 5.81 11.73 -10.20
N ALA A 282 6.27 12.90 -10.65
CA ALA A 282 5.73 13.51 -11.87
C ALA A 282 6.14 12.77 -13.17
N LEU A 283 7.28 12.07 -13.19
CA LEU A 283 7.80 11.49 -14.44
C LEU A 283 7.02 10.23 -14.89
N PHE A 284 6.49 9.43 -13.97
CA PHE A 284 5.76 8.22 -14.33
C PHE A 284 4.32 8.53 -14.80
N ASP A 285 3.62 9.44 -14.12
CA ASP A 285 2.24 9.80 -14.46
C ASP A 285 2.15 10.63 -15.74
N THR A 286 3.07 11.57 -15.96
CA THR A 286 3.14 12.34 -17.23
C THR A 286 3.51 11.45 -18.42
N ALA A 287 4.28 10.38 -18.18
CA ALA A 287 4.66 9.41 -19.22
C ALA A 287 3.55 8.43 -19.59
N CYS A 288 2.54 8.22 -18.73
CA CYS A 288 1.45 7.30 -19.00
C CYS A 288 0.20 7.96 -19.60
N LEU A 289 -0.02 9.25 -19.32
CA LEU A 289 -1.19 10.01 -19.79
C LEU A 289 -1.00 10.64 -21.19
N SER A 290 0.22 10.63 -21.74
CA SER A 290 0.53 11.25 -23.03
C SER A 290 0.18 10.40 -24.27
N ILE A 291 -0.48 9.26 -24.08
CA ILE A 291 -1.09 8.48 -25.17
C ILE A 291 -2.61 8.70 -25.09
N GLY A 292 -3.10 9.89 -25.47
CA GLY A 292 -4.54 10.08 -25.65
C GLY A 292 -5.19 11.46 -25.47
N ALA A 293 -4.48 12.58 -25.24
CA ALA A 293 -5.14 13.88 -25.14
C ALA A 293 -4.37 15.02 -25.85
N PRO A 294 -5.04 15.85 -26.67
CA PRO A 294 -4.42 17.01 -27.28
C PRO A 294 -4.12 18.08 -26.22
N ILE A 295 -3.03 18.79 -26.47
CA ILE A 295 -2.43 19.86 -25.67
C ILE A 295 -3.50 20.89 -25.23
N GLY A 296 -3.63 21.10 -23.91
CA GLY A 296 -4.37 22.25 -23.39
C GLY A 296 -4.83 22.10 -21.93
N ALA A 297 -3.91 22.21 -20.97
CA ALA A 297 -4.13 22.87 -19.66
C ALA A 297 -2.87 22.73 -18.79
N TYR A 298 -2.02 23.77 -18.84
CA TYR A 298 -1.25 24.16 -17.66
C TYR A 298 -2.23 24.67 -16.62
N LEU A 299 -2.23 24.11 -15.40
CA LEU A 299 -2.53 24.78 -14.13
C LEU A 299 -2.31 23.79 -12.97
N ILE A 300 -1.15 23.88 -12.33
CA ILE A 300 -0.99 23.56 -10.89
C ILE A 300 -1.12 24.93 -10.21
N PRO A 301 -2.12 25.16 -9.32
CA PRO A 301 -2.14 24.53 -8.01
C PRO A 301 -3.54 24.09 -7.52
N SER A 302 -3.59 22.96 -6.80
CA SER A 302 -4.72 22.62 -5.92
C SER A 302 -4.18 22.00 -4.63
N ILE A 303 -3.65 22.87 -3.78
CA ILE A 303 -3.76 22.73 -2.33
C ILE A 303 -4.97 23.63 -2.00
N TYR A 304 -5.98 23.11 -1.30
CA TYR A 304 -7.29 23.73 -0.99
C TYR A 304 -8.39 23.62 -2.07
N ALA A 305 -9.04 22.45 -2.17
CA ALA A 305 -10.44 22.38 -2.63
C ALA A 305 -11.10 21.05 -2.22
N HIS A 306 -11.23 20.78 -0.92
CA HIS A 306 -12.23 19.84 -0.38
C HIS A 306 -12.96 20.50 0.81
N GLY A 307 -13.55 21.66 0.50
CA GLY A 307 -14.52 22.35 1.36
C GLY A 307 -15.79 22.77 0.62
N ALA A 308 -15.97 22.38 -0.65
CA ALA A 308 -17.14 22.74 -1.43
C ALA A 308 -17.49 21.65 -2.45
N SER A 309 -18.15 20.58 -1.99
CA SER A 309 -19.03 19.77 -2.84
C SER A 309 -20.06 19.02 -1.99
N ILE A 310 -20.73 19.74 -1.09
CA ILE A 310 -22.06 19.39 -0.57
C ILE A 310 -22.97 20.59 -0.81
N VAL A 311 -23.13 21.01 -2.08
CA VAL A 311 -24.32 21.71 -2.60
C VAL A 311 -24.25 21.53 -4.12
N GLY A 312 -25.03 20.60 -4.66
CA GLY A 312 -25.02 20.32 -6.10
C GLY A 312 -25.81 19.08 -6.50
N LEU A 313 -26.85 18.75 -5.74
CA LEU A 313 -27.84 17.75 -6.11
C LEU A 313 -29.22 18.37 -5.91
N ALA A 314 -29.54 19.38 -6.73
CA ALA A 314 -30.87 19.94 -6.89
C ALA A 314 -30.92 20.83 -8.14
N SER A 315 -30.74 20.22 -9.32
CA SER A 315 -30.96 20.92 -10.60
C SER A 315 -31.63 20.01 -11.63
N SER A 316 -32.78 19.44 -11.26
CA SER A 316 -33.79 18.98 -12.22
C SER A 316 -35.09 18.74 -11.47
N ILE A 317 -35.90 19.79 -11.32
CA ILE A 317 -37.37 19.80 -11.38
C ILE A 317 -37.82 21.29 -11.41
N ALA A 318 -38.44 21.63 -12.54
CA ALA A 318 -39.59 22.50 -12.75
C ALA A 318 -39.70 23.90 -12.07
N CYS A 319 -39.89 24.88 -12.95
CA CYS A 319 -40.99 25.87 -12.95
C CYS A 319 -41.41 26.56 -11.65
N GLY A 320 -41.42 27.91 -11.73
CA GLY A 320 -42.55 28.70 -11.25
C GLY A 320 -42.45 29.23 -9.82
N SER A 321 -42.27 30.55 -9.74
CA SER A 321 -42.96 31.46 -8.80
C SER A 321 -43.24 31.01 -7.36
N GLY A 322 -42.66 31.74 -6.40
CA GLY A 322 -43.47 32.34 -5.34
C GLY A 322 -43.29 31.84 -3.89
N VAL A 323 -42.84 32.78 -3.06
CA VAL A 323 -43.37 33.13 -1.72
C VAL A 323 -43.14 32.19 -0.51
N THR A 324 -42.61 32.83 0.55
CA THR A 324 -42.76 32.58 2.02
C THR A 324 -42.04 31.43 2.74
N ALA A 325 -41.14 31.84 3.64
CA ALA A 325 -41.17 31.70 5.11
C ALA A 325 -41.50 30.33 5.78
N ALA A 326 -40.70 30.08 6.83
CA ALA A 326 -40.96 29.22 8.01
C ALA A 326 -40.68 27.71 7.88
N ALA A 327 -39.51 27.30 8.39
CA ALA A 327 -39.36 26.10 9.26
C ALA A 327 -37.97 26.11 9.90
N LEU A 328 -37.82 26.96 10.92
CA LEU A 328 -36.72 26.92 11.88
C LEU A 328 -37.13 25.93 12.97
N THR A 329 -36.55 24.73 13.02
CA THR A 329 -36.38 23.96 14.28
C THR A 329 -35.53 22.71 14.07
N CYS A 330 -34.64 22.49 15.05
CA CYS A 330 -33.84 21.28 15.32
C CYS A 330 -32.58 21.02 14.48
N CYS A 331 -31.48 21.69 14.86
CA CYS A 331 -30.13 21.12 14.81
C CYS A 331 -29.24 21.70 15.92
N THR A 332 -29.43 21.24 17.15
CA THR A 332 -28.44 21.32 18.23
C THR A 332 -28.11 19.90 18.67
N THR A 333 -27.13 19.27 18.03
CA THR A 333 -26.33 18.11 18.53
C THR A 333 -25.41 17.60 17.41
N ALA A 334 -24.35 18.34 17.09
CA ALA A 334 -23.27 17.83 16.24
C ALA A 334 -21.93 18.52 16.55
N VAL A 335 -21.52 18.53 17.81
CA VAL A 335 -20.13 18.86 18.21
C VAL A 335 -19.74 17.90 19.33
N PRO A 336 -19.26 16.68 18.99
CA PRO A 336 -17.90 16.31 19.37
C PRO A 336 -17.21 15.28 18.43
N MET A 337 -17.29 15.43 17.09
CA MET A 337 -16.60 14.50 16.15
C MET A 337 -15.42 15.12 15.36
N LEU A 338 -15.14 16.42 15.50
CA LEU A 338 -14.08 17.08 14.73
C LEU A 338 -12.73 17.23 15.47
N LEU A 339 -12.67 16.92 16.77
CA LEU A 339 -11.44 17.04 17.56
C LEU A 339 -10.36 15.95 17.31
N PRO A 340 -10.67 14.67 17.00
CA PRO A 340 -9.60 13.69 16.76
C PRO A 340 -8.91 13.88 15.39
N PHE A 341 -9.57 14.51 14.41
CA PHE A 341 -8.98 14.76 13.08
C PHE A 341 -7.97 15.91 13.08
N ALA A 342 -8.28 17.01 13.77
CA ALA A 342 -7.37 18.15 13.88
C ALA A 342 -6.10 17.81 14.69
N ALA A 343 -6.24 16.97 15.73
CA ALA A 343 -5.10 16.48 16.51
C ALA A 343 -4.18 15.54 15.69
N PHE A 344 -4.73 14.72 14.78
CA PHE A 344 -3.94 13.77 13.98
C PHE A 344 -3.13 14.44 12.86
N CYS A 345 -3.69 15.48 12.22
CA CYS A 345 -2.96 16.30 11.26
C CYS A 345 -1.83 17.11 11.95
N GLY A 346 -2.06 17.56 13.19
CA GLY A 346 -1.05 18.24 14.00
C GLY A 346 0.15 17.35 14.37
N VAL A 347 -0.08 16.05 14.67
CA VAL A 347 0.99 15.10 15.01
C VAL A 347 1.89 14.78 13.80
N SER A 348 1.31 14.72 12.60
CA SER A 348 2.07 14.50 11.36
C SER A 348 2.96 15.69 11.01
N TYR A 349 2.47 16.92 11.24
CA TYR A 349 3.25 18.15 11.07
C TYR A 349 4.34 18.31 12.15
N LEU A 350 4.05 17.96 13.41
CA LEU A 350 5.03 17.99 14.50
C LEU A 350 6.13 16.93 14.33
N ALA A 351 5.81 15.73 13.83
CA ALA A 351 6.78 14.69 13.51
C ALA A 351 7.72 15.12 12.37
N GLU A 352 7.20 15.79 11.33
CA GLU A 352 8.04 16.34 10.26
C GLU A 352 8.96 17.47 10.77
N ARG A 353 8.49 18.28 11.72
CA ARG A 353 9.26 19.40 12.29
C ARG A 353 10.34 18.95 13.27
N THR A 354 10.07 17.93 14.10
CA THR A 354 11.08 17.33 15.00
C THR A 354 12.14 16.56 14.20
N PHE A 355 11.77 15.88 13.11
CA PHE A 355 12.73 15.21 12.22
C PHE A 355 13.62 16.22 11.48
N LYS A 356 13.08 17.38 11.10
CA LYS A 356 13.87 18.48 10.51
C LYS A 356 14.82 19.14 11.53
N GLN A 357 14.41 19.34 12.78
CA GLN A 357 15.28 19.92 13.82
C GLN A 357 16.40 18.97 14.27
N GLN A 358 16.13 17.67 14.41
CA GLN A 358 17.18 16.68 14.72
C GLN A 358 18.18 16.51 13.58
N ALA A 359 17.73 16.61 12.32
CA ALA A 359 18.61 16.57 11.15
C ALA A 359 19.49 17.83 10.99
N ILE A 360 19.08 18.97 11.54
CA ILE A 360 19.89 20.20 11.57
C ILE A 360 20.94 20.13 12.69
N MET A 361 20.58 19.66 13.89
CA MET A 361 21.55 19.47 15.00
C MET A 361 22.62 18.39 14.71
N LEU A 362 22.29 17.38 13.90
CA LEU A 362 23.25 16.36 13.44
C LEU A 362 24.15 16.86 12.29
N LYS A 363 23.82 17.99 11.66
CA LYS A 363 24.63 18.61 10.60
C LYS A 363 25.59 19.68 11.13
N GLU A 364 25.31 20.22 12.31
CA GLU A 364 26.20 21.14 13.03
C GLU A 364 27.21 20.43 13.94
N SER A 365 27.12 19.11 14.09
CA SER A 365 28.05 18.28 14.87
C SER A 365 29.02 17.49 13.97
N ASP A 366 29.65 18.16 13.00
CA ASP A 366 30.78 17.60 12.25
C ASP A 366 32.09 17.85 13.05
N PRO A 367 32.87 16.80 13.41
CA PRO A 367 34.08 16.93 14.24
C PRO A 367 35.32 17.39 13.46
N SER A 368 35.12 18.17 12.39
CA SER A 368 36.19 18.66 11.51
C SER A 368 36.79 20.01 11.95
N SER A 369 36.33 20.61 13.06
CA SER A 369 36.89 21.86 13.64
C SER A 369 37.88 21.66 14.80
N LEU A 370 38.23 20.42 15.18
CA LEU A 370 39.12 20.10 16.32
C LEU A 370 40.55 19.69 15.93
N LYS A 371 41.08 20.15 14.79
CA LYS A 371 42.48 19.90 14.36
C LYS A 371 43.34 21.15 14.14
N LYS A 372 43.06 22.25 14.86
CA LYS A 372 43.98 23.40 14.96
C LYS A 372 44.00 23.99 16.37
N ALA A 373 44.51 23.23 17.34
CA ALA A 373 44.92 23.78 18.64
C ALA A 373 45.85 22.81 19.38
N THR A 374 47.04 22.54 18.81
CA THR A 374 48.22 22.09 19.56
C THR A 374 49.44 22.17 18.65
N LEU A 375 50.05 23.34 18.61
CA LEU A 375 51.46 23.57 18.30
C LEU A 375 51.76 25.05 18.59
N LYS A 376 51.89 25.34 19.89
CA LYS A 376 52.92 26.19 20.49
C LYS A 376 52.77 26.12 22.00
#